data_AF-A0A1Y2HU80-F1
#
_entry.id   AF-A0A1Y2HU80-F1
#
_cell.length_a   1.000
_cell.length_b   1.000
_cell.length_c   1.000
_cell.angle_alpha   90.00
_cell.angle_beta   90.00
_cell.angle_gamma   90.00
#
_symmetry.space_group_name_H-M   'P 1'
#
loop_
_entity.id
_entity.type
_entity.pdbx_description
1 polymer ?
#
loop_
_entity_poly.entity_id
_entity_poly.type
_entity_poly.pdbx_seq_one_letter_code
_entity_poly.pdbx_strand_id
1 'polypeptide(L)'
;MTLRSNLLTHLARGASRKPLTPKGGNKNYYKGTGSGAMGSFVNGTSHYRIDPTKVRQLVVPDLQDFKLKAYVSWSVHKDNYTVTKQDYLDAAEKSRARV
;
A
#
# COMPACT_ATOMS: atom_id res chain seq x y z
N MET A 1 -22.66 -5.36 25.79
CA MET A 1 -23.15 -4.55 24.66
C MET A 1 -24.46 -5.18 24.17
N THR A 2 -25.59 -4.59 24.55
CA THR A 2 -26.89 -5.29 24.57
C THR A 2 -27.61 -5.15 23.23
N LEU A 3 -27.93 -6.27 22.57
CA LEU A 3 -28.54 -6.35 21.22
C LEU A 3 -29.87 -5.61 21.06
N ARG A 4 -30.55 -5.26 22.18
CA ARG A 4 -31.88 -4.64 22.17
C ARG A 4 -31.90 -3.12 21.95
N SER A 5 -30.81 -2.39 22.24
CA SER A 5 -30.79 -0.92 22.11
C SER A 5 -30.57 -0.44 20.67
N ASN A 6 -29.83 -1.21 19.88
CA ASN A 6 -29.40 -0.76 18.55
C ASN A 6 -30.54 -0.84 17.53
N LEU A 7 -31.43 -1.84 17.64
CA LEU A 7 -32.50 -2.06 16.68
C LEU A 7 -33.57 -0.96 16.73
N LEU A 8 -33.99 -0.56 17.94
CA LEU A 8 -34.89 0.59 18.17
C LEU A 8 -34.28 1.90 17.67
N THR A 9 -32.99 2.11 17.92
CA THR A 9 -32.26 3.31 17.49
C THR A 9 -32.13 3.39 15.96
N HIS A 10 -31.85 2.27 15.30
CA HIS A 10 -31.75 2.18 13.84
C HIS A 10 -33.11 2.37 13.15
N LEU A 11 -34.19 1.84 13.73
CA LEU A 11 -35.54 2.03 13.20
C LEU A 11 -35.99 3.49 13.30
N ALA A 12 -35.74 4.14 14.45
CA ALA A 12 -36.16 5.52 14.70
C ALA A 12 -35.30 6.57 13.95
N ARG A 13 -34.00 6.33 13.77
CA ARG A 13 -33.08 7.26 13.09
C ARG A 13 -32.95 7.01 11.59
N GLY A 14 -33.44 5.87 11.09
CA GLY A 14 -33.34 5.48 9.69
C GLY A 14 -31.91 5.16 9.22
N ALA A 15 -31.70 5.19 7.90
CA ALA A 15 -30.40 4.92 7.29
C ALA A 15 -29.38 6.02 7.63
N SER A 16 -28.15 5.61 7.96
CA SER A 16 -27.07 6.53 8.26
C SER A 16 -26.53 7.19 6.98
N ARG A 17 -26.22 8.50 7.03
CA ARG A 17 -25.57 9.26 5.95
C ARG A 17 -24.04 9.04 5.85
N LYS A 18 -23.52 8.00 6.50
CA LYS A 18 -22.09 7.64 6.43
C LYS A 18 -21.76 7.08 5.04
N PRO A 19 -20.50 7.20 4.56
CA PRO A 19 -20.09 6.56 3.33
C PRO A 19 -20.38 5.05 3.35
N LEU A 20 -21.08 4.57 2.33
CA LEU A 20 -21.51 3.18 2.27
C LEU A 20 -20.31 2.26 2.05
N THR A 21 -20.21 1.19 2.83
CA THR A 21 -19.17 0.16 2.68
C THR A 21 -19.72 -1.00 1.84
N PRO A 22 -18.87 -1.92 1.33
CA PRO A 22 -19.34 -3.11 0.62
C PRO A 22 -20.30 -4.01 1.43
N LYS A 23 -20.41 -3.79 2.74
CA LYS A 23 -21.27 -4.55 3.66
C LYS A 23 -22.65 -3.92 3.89
N GLY A 24 -22.85 -2.67 3.48
CA GLY A 24 -24.09 -1.93 3.74
C GLY A 24 -25.09 -1.91 2.57
N GLY A 25 -24.70 -2.42 1.40
CA GLY A 25 -25.54 -2.43 0.20
C GLY A 25 -26.29 -3.76 -0.02
N ASN A 26 -27.10 -3.80 -1.08
CA ASN A 26 -27.77 -5.03 -1.53
C ASN A 26 -26.82 -5.96 -2.30
N LYS A 27 -27.34 -7.08 -2.83
CA LYS A 27 -26.56 -8.07 -3.60
C LYS A 27 -25.84 -7.49 -4.84
N ASN A 28 -26.38 -6.43 -5.44
CA ASN A 28 -25.85 -5.80 -6.64
C ASN A 28 -24.91 -4.62 -6.34
N TYR A 29 -24.76 -4.25 -5.07
CA TYR A 29 -23.89 -3.18 -4.66
C TYR A 29 -22.43 -3.63 -4.65
N TYR A 30 -21.77 -3.52 -5.80
CA TYR A 30 -20.35 -3.79 -5.93
C TYR A 30 -19.53 -2.54 -5.60
N LYS A 31 -18.67 -2.64 -4.59
CA LYS A 31 -17.71 -1.58 -4.23
C LYS A 31 -16.34 -2.19 -3.94
N GLY A 32 -15.32 -1.65 -4.60
CA GLY A 32 -13.93 -2.07 -4.42
C GLY A 32 -13.28 -1.52 -3.15
N THR A 33 -12.11 -2.08 -2.80
CA THR A 33 -11.29 -1.71 -1.63
C THR A 33 -10.00 -0.97 -1.99
N GLY A 34 -9.80 -0.60 -3.26
CA GLY A 34 -8.58 0.07 -3.72
C GLY A 34 -7.41 -0.88 -4.02
N SER A 35 -7.66 -2.18 -4.21
CA SER A 35 -6.62 -3.18 -4.52
C SER A 35 -5.93 -2.98 -5.89
N GLY A 36 -6.50 -2.17 -6.77
CA GLY A 36 -6.09 -2.02 -8.17
C GLY A 36 -6.58 -3.17 -9.06
N ALA A 37 -6.59 -2.97 -10.37
CA ALA A 37 -7.02 -3.96 -11.36
C ALA A 37 -5.84 -4.83 -11.80
N MET A 38 -5.91 -6.14 -11.58
CA MET A 38 -4.85 -7.11 -11.92
C MET A 38 -5.07 -7.79 -13.28
N GLY A 39 -6.08 -7.36 -14.04
CA GLY A 39 -6.57 -8.05 -15.22
C GLY A 39 -7.90 -7.48 -15.70
N SER A 40 -8.62 -8.27 -16.49
CA SER A 40 -9.89 -7.87 -17.09
C SER A 40 -10.89 -9.02 -17.14
N PHE A 41 -12.18 -8.70 -17.07
CA PHE A 41 -13.23 -9.66 -17.38
C PHE A 41 -13.22 -10.00 -18.87
N VAL A 42 -13.53 -11.24 -19.20
CA VAL A 42 -13.62 -11.72 -20.58
C VAL A 42 -15.02 -11.44 -21.12
N ASN A 43 -15.11 -10.71 -22.24
CA ASN A 43 -16.38 -10.34 -22.86
C ASN A 43 -17.29 -11.56 -23.10
N GLY A 44 -18.57 -11.42 -22.75
CA GLY A 44 -19.57 -12.48 -22.93
C GLY A 44 -19.51 -13.61 -21.89
N THR A 45 -18.61 -13.53 -20.90
CA THR A 45 -18.51 -14.53 -19.83
C THR A 45 -18.35 -13.87 -18.46
N SER A 46 -18.57 -14.63 -17.39
CA SER A 46 -18.30 -14.19 -16.02
C SER A 46 -16.86 -14.46 -15.56
N HIS A 47 -15.98 -14.88 -16.47
CA HIS A 47 -14.60 -15.23 -16.15
C HIS A 47 -13.70 -13.99 -16.06
N TYR A 48 -12.78 -14.01 -15.11
CA TYR A 48 -11.74 -12.98 -14.95
C TYR A 48 -10.39 -13.51 -15.41
N ARG A 49 -9.74 -12.79 -16.34
CA ARG A 49 -8.42 -13.12 -16.85
C ARG A 49 -7.38 -12.23 -16.17
N ILE A 50 -6.43 -12.86 -15.48
CA ILE A 50 -5.31 -12.17 -14.82
C ILE A 50 -4.23 -11.84 -15.85
N ASP A 51 -3.71 -10.61 -15.80
CA ASP A 51 -2.60 -10.14 -16.62
C ASP A 51 -1.31 -10.18 -15.78
N PRO A 52 -0.35 -11.08 -16.08
CA PRO A 52 0.87 -11.25 -15.30
C PRO A 52 1.70 -9.96 -15.19
N THR A 53 1.59 -9.06 -16.17
CA THR A 53 2.35 -7.79 -16.18
C THR A 53 1.85 -6.78 -15.15
N LYS A 54 0.58 -6.91 -14.72
CA LYS A 54 -0.05 -6.03 -13.72
C LYS A 54 0.03 -6.58 -12.31
N VAL A 55 0.41 -7.85 -12.17
CA VAL A 55 0.59 -8.49 -10.86
C VAL A 55 1.85 -7.91 -10.21
N ARG A 56 1.67 -7.31 -9.03
CA ARG A 56 2.77 -6.73 -8.25
C ARG A 56 3.69 -7.85 -7.75
N GLN A 57 4.99 -7.74 -8.03
CA GLN A 57 6.01 -8.67 -7.55
C GLN A 57 6.89 -7.96 -6.50
N LEU A 58 7.15 -8.65 -5.40
CA LEU A 58 8.07 -8.18 -4.37
C LEU A 58 9.46 -8.77 -4.65
N VAL A 59 10.38 -7.94 -5.12
CA VAL A 59 11.77 -8.35 -5.35
C VAL A 59 12.51 -8.26 -4.02
N VAL A 60 12.70 -9.41 -3.37
CA VAL A 60 13.40 -9.52 -2.10
C VAL A 60 14.86 -9.86 -2.38
N PRO A 61 15.83 -9.01 -1.98
CA PRO A 61 17.25 -9.32 -2.11
C PRO A 61 17.66 -10.40 -1.10
N ASP A 62 18.78 -11.06 -1.35
CA ASP A 62 19.41 -11.92 -0.34
C ASP A 62 19.96 -11.05 0.80
N LEU A 63 19.67 -11.45 2.03
CA LEU A 63 20.03 -10.73 3.25
C LEU A 63 21.01 -11.52 4.12
N GLN A 64 21.55 -12.63 3.62
CA GLN A 64 22.59 -13.37 4.34
C GLN A 64 23.80 -12.46 4.61
N ASP A 65 24.27 -12.44 5.86
CA ASP A 65 25.39 -11.62 6.35
C ASP A 65 25.20 -10.08 6.24
N PHE A 66 23.96 -9.60 6.09
CA PHE A 66 23.67 -8.17 6.06
C PHE A 66 23.87 -7.51 7.44
N LYS A 67 24.84 -6.59 7.51
CA LYS A 67 25.28 -5.97 8.78
C LYS A 67 24.31 -4.90 9.31
N LEU A 68 23.51 -4.29 8.44
CA LEU A 68 22.66 -3.16 8.81
C LEU A 68 21.37 -3.65 9.50
N LYS A 69 20.97 -2.94 10.56
CA LYS A 69 19.79 -3.25 11.37
C LYS A 69 18.76 -2.12 11.26
N ALA A 70 17.52 -2.40 11.65
CA ALA A 70 16.43 -1.42 11.66
C ALA A 70 16.66 -0.24 12.63
N TYR A 71 17.53 -0.44 13.63
CA TYR A 71 17.85 0.56 14.65
C TYR A 71 19.34 0.87 14.69
N VAL A 72 19.65 2.11 15.08
CA VAL A 72 21.01 2.64 15.26
C VAL A 72 21.21 2.96 16.74
N SER A 73 22.46 2.93 17.20
CA SER A 73 22.82 3.34 18.57
C SER A 73 22.51 4.81 18.82
N TRP A 74 22.04 5.12 20.02
CA TRP A 74 21.76 6.49 20.48
C TRP A 74 23.00 7.38 20.56
N SER A 75 24.20 6.78 20.65
CA SER A 75 25.47 7.51 20.76
C SER A 75 25.90 8.20 19.45
N VAL A 76 25.27 7.85 18.32
CA VAL A 76 25.65 8.41 17.02
C VAL A 76 25.05 9.80 16.86
N HIS A 77 25.87 10.78 16.46
CA HIS A 77 25.42 12.14 16.16
C HIS A 77 24.55 12.15 14.89
N LYS A 78 23.49 12.96 14.89
CA LYS A 78 22.57 13.08 13.75
C LYS A 78 22.96 14.28 12.90
N ASP A 79 23.62 14.03 11.79
CA ASP A 79 23.94 15.08 10.81
C ASP A 79 22.72 15.39 9.94
N ASN A 80 22.35 16.67 9.84
CA ASN A 80 21.31 17.15 8.94
C ASN A 80 21.96 17.81 7.71
N TYR A 81 22.40 17.02 6.75
CA TYR A 81 22.90 17.53 5.47
C TYR A 81 21.89 17.27 4.36
N THR A 82 21.78 18.22 3.43
CA THR A 82 21.00 18.07 2.20
C THR A 82 21.96 17.76 1.08
N VAL A 83 21.80 16.60 0.44
CA VAL A 83 22.62 16.22 -0.72
C VAL A 83 22.19 17.05 -1.91
N THR A 84 23.07 17.93 -2.40
CA THR A 84 22.82 18.70 -3.61
C THR A 84 23.22 17.89 -4.85
N LYS A 85 22.74 18.32 -6.03
CA LYS A 85 23.12 17.71 -7.30
C LYS A 85 24.64 17.70 -7.50
N GLN A 86 25.31 18.78 -7.11
CA GLN A 86 26.75 18.93 -7.33
C GLN A 86 27.54 17.93 -6.48
N ASP A 87 27.17 17.76 -5.22
CA ASP A 87 27.79 16.77 -4.32
C ASP A 87 27.71 15.34 -4.90
N TYR A 88 26.59 15.00 -5.53
CA TYR A 88 26.42 13.70 -6.18
C TYR A 88 27.31 13.53 -7.42
N LEU A 89 27.40 14.57 -8.27
CA LEU A 89 28.26 14.55 -9.46
C LEU A 89 29.72 14.39 -9.07
N ASP A 90 30.16 15.18 -8.09
CA ASP A 90 31.53 15.13 -7.57
C ASP A 90 31.84 13.75 -6.97
N ALA A 91 30.90 13.13 -6.25
CA ALA A 91 31.05 11.78 -5.71
C ALA A 91 31.12 10.70 -6.82
N ALA A 92 30.34 10.87 -7.89
CA ALA A 92 30.34 9.97 -9.04
C ALA A 92 31.64 10.06 -9.86
N GLU A 93 32.18 11.26 -10.05
CA GLU A 93 33.49 11.45 -10.70
C GLU A 93 34.61 10.83 -9.86
N LYS A 94 34.60 11.04 -8.54
CA LYS A 94 35.56 10.44 -7.61
C LYS A 94 35.52 8.91 -7.59
N SER A 95 34.35 8.29 -7.72
CA SER A 95 34.24 6.82 -7.74
C SER A 95 34.71 6.22 -9.06
N ARG A 96 34.43 6.89 -10.19
CA ARG A 96 34.91 6.49 -11.52
C ARG A 96 36.43 6.58 -11.67
N ALA A 97 37.05 7.61 -11.08
CA ALA A 97 38.49 7.82 -11.16
C ALA A 97 39.33 6.88 -10.26
N ARG A 98 38.69 6.11 -9.36
CA ARG A 98 39.37 5.13 -8.50
C ARG A 98 39.45 3.72 -9.09
N VAL A 99 38.77 3.50 -10.21
CA VAL A 99 38.83 2.26 -11.01
C VAL A 99 39.93 2.42 -12.06
#